data_AF-A0A7C5Y3C3-F1
#
_entry.id   AF-A0A7C5Y3C3-F1
#
_cell.length_a   1.000
_cell.length_b   1.000
_cell.length_c   1.000
_cell.angle_alpha   90.00
_cell.angle_beta   90.00
_cell.angle_gamma   90.00
#
_symmetry.space_group_name_H-M   'P 1'
#
loop_
_entity.id
_entity.type
_entity.pdbx_description
1 polymer ?
#
loop_
_entity_poly.entity_id
_entity_poly.type
_entity_poly.pdbx_seq_one_letter_code
_entity_poly.pdbx_strand_id
1 'polypeptide(L)'
;MKSQYKRKLVDYVDSAVGDIIDELVNKYYSDKIERYHDYEKLLYAIAREIKKEVLKGKGTINDIIAYLERLRSKRNVASLILSYFIGKVLNKEE
;
A
#
# COMPACT_ATOMS: atom_id res chain seq x y z
N MET A 1 22.10 0.60 -2.63
CA MET A 1 21.09 0.33 -3.70
C MET A 1 19.71 -0.09 -3.18
N LYS A 2 19.58 -1.07 -2.26
CA LYS A 2 18.25 -1.53 -1.77
C LYS A 2 17.41 -0.46 -1.04
N SER A 3 18.04 0.44 -0.27
CA SER A 3 17.34 1.49 0.49
C SER A 3 16.68 2.55 -0.42
N GLN A 4 17.41 3.04 -1.42
CA GLN A 4 16.89 4.03 -2.39
C GLN A 4 15.74 3.46 -3.24
N TYR A 5 15.81 2.16 -3.56
CA TYR A 5 14.75 1.47 -4.30
C TYR A 5 13.48 1.32 -3.47
N LYS A 6 13.62 1.01 -2.17
CA LYS A 6 12.50 0.95 -1.22
C LYS A 6 11.84 2.32 -1.08
N ARG A 7 12.63 3.39 -0.88
CA ARG A 7 12.14 4.77 -0.75
C ARG A 7 11.32 5.17 -1.97
N LYS A 8 11.88 5.02 -3.16
CA LYS A 8 11.22 5.38 -4.42
C LYS A 8 9.89 4.66 -4.62
N LEU A 9 9.79 3.37 -4.26
CA LEU A 9 8.53 2.64 -4.34
C LEU A 9 7.49 3.17 -3.35
N VAL A 10 7.88 3.46 -2.10
CA VAL A 10 6.98 4.04 -1.10
C VAL A 10 6.45 5.38 -1.57
N ASP A 11 7.33 6.28 -2.03
CA ASP A 11 6.94 7.62 -2.51
C ASP A 11 5.91 7.54 -3.65
N TYR A 12 6.06 6.59 -4.58
CA TYR A 12 5.09 6.40 -5.66
C TYR A 12 3.76 5.80 -5.21
N VAL A 13 3.79 4.85 -4.28
CA VAL A 13 2.56 4.25 -3.72
C VAL A 13 1.78 5.31 -2.95
N ASP A 14 2.48 6.11 -2.15
CA ASP A 14 1.91 7.22 -1.40
C ASP A 14 1.28 8.26 -2.35
N SER A 15 2.00 8.64 -3.40
CA SER A 15 1.45 9.54 -4.42
C SER A 15 0.21 8.98 -5.13
N ALA A 16 0.15 7.66 -5.36
CA ALA A 16 -0.95 7.04 -6.08
C ALA A 16 -2.22 6.87 -5.23
N VAL A 17 -2.08 6.45 -3.96
CA VAL A 17 -3.21 6.04 -3.11
C VAL A 17 -3.06 6.41 -1.63
N GLY A 18 -2.04 7.19 -1.26
CA GLY A 18 -1.75 7.55 0.12
C GLY A 18 -2.92 8.20 0.83
N ASP A 19 -3.62 9.13 0.18
CA ASP A 19 -4.83 9.77 0.72
C ASP A 19 -5.94 8.78 1.11
N ILE A 20 -6.11 7.70 0.36
CA ILE A 20 -7.10 6.65 0.66
C ILE A 20 -6.61 5.77 1.81
N ILE A 21 -5.31 5.44 1.83
CA ILE A 21 -4.71 4.64 2.89
C ILE A 21 -4.75 5.41 4.22
N ASP A 22 -4.39 6.69 4.21
CA ASP A 22 -4.49 7.58 5.37
C ASP A 22 -5.90 7.65 5.92
N GLU A 23 -6.92 7.80 5.07
CA GLU A 23 -8.32 7.80 5.49
C GLU A 23 -8.70 6.48 6.21
N LEU A 24 -8.29 5.35 5.64
CA LEU A 24 -8.56 4.02 6.21
C LEU A 24 -7.80 3.77 7.51
N VAL A 25 -6.52 4.13 7.56
CA VAL A 25 -5.67 3.98 8.74
C VAL A 25 -6.23 4.82 9.88
N ASN A 26 -6.52 6.10 9.64
CA ASN A 26 -7.08 6.97 10.68
C ASN A 26 -8.42 6.45 11.21
N LYS A 27 -9.26 5.89 10.33
CA LYS A 27 -10.60 5.42 10.68
C LYS A 27 -10.61 4.08 11.41
N TYR A 28 -9.68 3.17 11.11
CA TYR A 28 -9.77 1.77 11.54
C TYR A 28 -8.51 1.19 12.18
N TYR A 29 -7.36 1.83 12.04
CA TYR A 29 -6.05 1.26 12.43
C TYR A 29 -5.13 2.29 13.09
N SER A 30 -5.69 3.37 13.64
CA SER A 30 -4.94 4.48 14.25
C SER A 30 -4.19 4.04 15.52
N ASP A 31 -4.62 2.95 16.15
CA ASP A 31 -3.95 2.26 17.25
C ASP A 31 -2.74 1.42 16.80
N LYS A 32 -2.72 0.97 15.53
CA LYS A 32 -1.65 0.12 14.97
C LYS A 32 -0.59 0.92 14.20
N ILE A 33 -0.90 2.13 13.74
CA ILE A 33 0.00 2.99 12.98
C ILE A 33 0.19 4.32 13.71
N GLU A 34 1.21 4.38 14.57
CA GLU A 34 1.46 5.57 15.40
C GLU A 34 2.46 6.55 14.78
N ARG A 35 3.40 6.04 13.97
CA ARG A 35 4.53 6.83 13.45
C ARG A 35 4.59 6.76 11.94
N TYR A 36 5.14 7.83 11.37
CA TYR A 36 5.40 7.93 9.92
C TYR A 36 6.23 6.74 9.39
N HIS A 37 7.17 6.21 10.18
CA HIS A 37 7.94 5.02 9.81
C HIS A 37 7.08 3.76 9.63
N ASP A 38 6.03 3.59 10.44
CA ASP A 38 5.14 2.45 10.35
C ASP A 38 4.19 2.57 9.16
N TYR A 39 3.79 3.80 8.84
CA TYR A 39 3.10 4.12 7.59
C TYR A 39 3.97 3.78 6.36
N GLU A 40 5.25 4.19 6.31
CA GLU A 40 6.16 3.83 5.20
C GLU A 40 6.32 2.30 5.05
N LYS A 41 6.36 1.56 6.16
CA LYS A 41 6.38 0.09 6.13
C LYS A 41 5.09 -0.48 5.55
N LEU A 42 3.94 0.04 5.96
CA LEU A 42 2.62 -0.37 5.47
C LEU A 42 2.53 -0.18 3.95
N LEU A 43 2.89 1.00 3.44
CA LEU A 43 2.89 1.27 2.00
C LEU A 43 3.76 0.29 1.22
N TYR A 44 4.98 0.04 1.73
CA TYR A 44 5.88 -0.93 1.13
C TYR A 44 5.32 -2.37 1.16
N ALA A 45 4.70 -2.77 2.27
CA ALA A 45 4.09 -4.08 2.42
C ALA A 45 2.90 -4.28 1.49
N ILE A 46 2.02 -3.28 1.35
CA ILE A 46 0.91 -3.28 0.39
C ILE A 46 1.44 -3.48 -1.03
N ALA A 47 2.48 -2.74 -1.43
CA ALA A 47 3.08 -2.91 -2.75
C ALA A 47 3.62 -4.33 -2.98
N ARG A 48 4.20 -4.97 -1.95
CA ARG A 48 4.64 -6.36 -2.01
C ARG A 48 3.48 -7.34 -2.15
N GLU A 49 2.39 -7.13 -1.43
CA GLU A 49 1.20 -7.97 -1.53
C GLU A 49 0.55 -7.85 -2.92
N ILE A 50 0.46 -6.63 -3.48
CA ILE A 50 0.01 -6.42 -4.86
C ILE A 50 0.90 -7.18 -5.85
N LYS A 51 2.23 -7.05 -5.71
CA LYS A 51 3.16 -7.78 -6.57
C LYS A 51 2.95 -9.30 -6.47
N LYS A 52 2.74 -9.82 -5.27
CA LYS A 52 2.57 -11.25 -5.02
C LYS A 52 1.24 -11.77 -5.56
N GLU A 53 0.13 -11.12 -5.25
CA GLU A 53 -1.22 -11.66 -5.45
C GLU A 53 -1.84 -11.20 -6.77
N VAL A 54 -1.69 -9.92 -7.11
CA VAL A 54 -2.26 -9.34 -8.33
C VAL A 54 -1.36 -9.62 -9.52
N LEU A 55 -0.06 -9.35 -9.37
CA LEU A 55 0.92 -9.48 -10.45
C LEU A 55 1.60 -10.86 -10.47
N LYS A 56 1.14 -11.81 -9.66
CA LYS A 56 1.60 -13.21 -9.59
C LYS A 56 3.13 -13.33 -9.46
N GLY A 57 3.74 -12.41 -8.72
CA GLY A 57 5.19 -12.32 -8.49
C GLY A 57 5.99 -11.70 -9.65
N LYS A 58 5.38 -11.39 -10.80
CA LYS A 58 6.07 -11.00 -12.04
C LYS A 58 5.99 -9.51 -12.39
N GLY A 59 5.62 -8.64 -11.45
CA GLY A 59 5.49 -7.19 -11.67
C GLY A 59 6.75 -6.36 -11.40
N THR A 60 6.95 -5.33 -12.22
CA THR A 60 7.88 -4.21 -11.97
C THR A 60 7.23 -3.18 -11.04
N ILE A 61 8.00 -2.16 -10.61
CA ILE A 61 7.43 -1.02 -9.87
C ILE A 61 6.33 -0.34 -10.70
N ASN A 62 6.58 -0.09 -11.98
CA ASN A 62 5.64 0.62 -12.84
C ASN A 62 4.31 -0.14 -12.97
N ASP A 63 4.35 -1.47 -12.99
CA ASP A 63 3.12 -2.28 -13.03
C ASP A 63 2.29 -2.15 -11.74
N ILE A 64 2.95 -2.04 -10.59
CA ILE A 64 2.30 -1.81 -9.29
C ILE A 64 1.64 -0.44 -9.29
N ILE A 65 2.36 0.60 -9.74
CA ILE A 65 1.83 1.97 -9.78
C ILE A 65 0.67 2.07 -10.77
N ALA A 66 0.80 1.51 -11.97
CA ALA A 66 -0.28 1.49 -12.96
C ALA A 66 -1.51 0.72 -12.46
N TYR A 67 -1.33 -0.31 -11.62
CA TYR A 67 -2.46 -0.96 -10.95
C TYR A 67 -3.11 -0.03 -9.93
N LEU A 68 -2.33 0.61 -9.06
CA LEU A 68 -2.82 1.52 -8.02
C LEU A 68 -3.53 2.75 -8.60
N GLU A 69 -3.00 3.38 -9.66
CA GLU A 69 -3.63 4.51 -10.33
C GLU A 69 -4.97 4.12 -10.99
N ARG A 70 -5.02 2.95 -11.63
CA ARG A 70 -6.28 2.41 -12.16
C ARG A 70 -7.27 2.10 -11.05
N LEU A 71 -6.78 1.56 -9.92
CA LEU A 71 -7.62 1.30 -8.76
C LEU A 71 -8.20 2.60 -8.18
N ARG A 72 -7.37 3.65 -8.06
CA ARG A 72 -7.76 5.00 -7.59
C ARG A 72 -8.94 5.57 -8.36
N SER A 73 -9.02 5.33 -9.68
CA SER A 73 -10.14 5.80 -10.51
C SER A 73 -11.53 5.33 -10.02
N LYS A 74 -11.57 4.28 -9.19
CA LYS A 74 -12.77 3.75 -8.56
C LYS A 74 -12.64 3.81 -7.03
N ARG A 75 -12.66 5.01 -6.45
CA ARG A 75 -12.37 5.26 -5.02
C ARG A 75 -13.07 4.30 -4.03
N ASN A 76 -14.36 3.99 -4.23
CA ASN A 76 -15.08 3.05 -3.35
C ASN A 76 -14.50 1.64 -3.39
N VAL A 77 -14.17 1.15 -4.59
CA VAL A 77 -13.53 -0.16 -4.79
C VAL A 77 -12.09 -0.13 -4.27
N ALA A 78 -11.37 0.97 -4.49
CA ALA A 78 -10.03 1.19 -3.95
C ALA A 78 -10.04 1.08 -2.43
N SER A 79 -10.97 1.75 -1.76
CA SER A 79 -11.09 1.74 -0.30
C SER A 79 -11.32 0.32 0.23
N LEU A 80 -12.19 -0.46 -0.42
CA LEU A 80 -12.43 -1.86 -0.05
C LEU A 80 -11.18 -2.73 -0.22
N ILE A 81 -10.52 -2.66 -1.39
CA ILE A 81 -9.35 -3.47 -1.70
C ILE A 81 -8.16 -3.09 -0.81
N LEU A 82 -7.92 -1.79 -0.62
CA LEU A 82 -6.85 -1.30 0.23
C LEU A 82 -7.11 -1.63 1.70
N SER A 83 -8.35 -1.54 2.19
CA SER A 83 -8.70 -1.98 3.54
C SER A 83 -8.37 -3.46 3.75
N TYR A 84 -8.68 -4.33 2.78
CA TYR A 84 -8.29 -5.74 2.82
C TYR A 84 -6.76 -5.91 2.89
N PHE A 85 -6.00 -5.20 2.04
CA PHE A 85 -4.54 -5.29 2.08
C PHE A 85 -3.94 -4.77 3.38
N ILE A 86 -4.43 -3.66 3.92
CA ILE A 86 -4.00 -3.10 5.20
C ILE A 86 -4.22 -4.13 6.32
N GLY A 87 -5.46 -4.62 6.47
CA GLY A 87 -5.78 -5.61 7.50
C GLY A 87 -4.93 -6.88 7.37
N LYS A 88 -4.72 -7.35 6.14
CA LYS A 88 -3.86 -8.51 5.88
C LYS A 88 -2.39 -8.29 6.25
N VAL A 89 -1.86 -7.10 5.97
CA VAL A 89 -0.48 -6.76 6.33
C VAL A 89 -0.34 -6.70 7.85
N LEU A 90 -1.24 -5.98 8.52
CA LEU A 90 -1.17 -5.78 9.97
C LEU A 90 -1.39 -7.08 10.75
N ASN A 91 -2.27 -7.97 10.28
CA ASN A 91 -2.52 -9.25 10.94
C ASN A 91 -1.48 -10.33 10.61
N LYS A 92 -0.53 -10.08 9.69
CA LYS A 92 0.60 -10.98 9.43
C LYS A 92 1.81 -10.67 10.32
N GLU A 93 1.83 -9.51 10.99
CA GLU A 93 2.90 -9.11 11.90
C GLU A 93 2.65 -9.55 13.36
N GLU A 94 1.48 -10.15 13.65
CA GLU A 94 1.15 -10.90 14.87
C GLU A 94 1.46 -12.40 14.71
#